data_AF-A0A836TAU3-F1
#
_entry.id   AF-A0A836TAU3-F1
#
_cell.length_a   1.000
_cell.length_b   1.000
_cell.length_c   1.000
_cell.angle_alpha   90.00
_cell.angle_beta   90.00
_cell.angle_gamma   90.00
#
_symmetry.space_group_name_H-M   'P 1'
#
loop_
_entity.id
_entity.type
_entity.pdbx_description
1 polymer ?
#
loop_
_entity_poly.entity_id
_entity_poly.type
_entity_poly.pdbx_seq_one_letter_code
_entity_poly.pdbx_strand_id
1 'polypeptide(L)'
;MTEEGALNRKRMRKLAFEKESARLDLNNILHPAIYQEAVKQLQEHADAAYTILAVPLLDKDSPYISAIDRILVIDCDEETQIQRVKQRSQLNDIQIKKIIQAQIPRQERLAMADDLIENSGDIEELRQKINSCHMEYSKACKVSQIIS
;
A
#
# COMPACT_ATOMS: atom_id res chain seq x y z
N MET A 1 -21.80 -14.84 -8.83
CA MET A 1 -22.46 -13.89 -7.92
C MET A 1 -22.94 -14.65 -6.69
N THR A 2 -23.33 -13.98 -5.61
CA THR A 2 -24.11 -14.59 -4.52
C THR A 2 -25.54 -14.82 -4.99
N GLU A 3 -26.35 -15.51 -4.19
CA GLU A 3 -27.79 -15.71 -4.47
C GLU A 3 -28.54 -14.36 -4.55
N GLU A 4 -28.02 -13.32 -3.90
CA GLU A 4 -28.54 -11.94 -3.91
C GLU A 4 -28.00 -11.11 -5.09
N GLY A 5 -27.22 -11.70 -6.01
CA GLY A 5 -26.63 -10.98 -7.13
C GLY A 5 -25.38 -10.15 -6.79
N ALA A 6 -24.86 -10.20 -5.56
CA ALA A 6 -23.61 -9.50 -5.23
C ALA A 6 -22.36 -10.25 -5.76
N LEU A 7 -21.22 -9.57 -5.78
CA LEU A 7 -19.94 -10.22 -6.10
C LEU A 7 -19.57 -11.22 -5.00
N ASN A 8 -19.45 -12.51 -5.37
CA ASN A 8 -18.93 -13.53 -4.45
C ASN A 8 -17.39 -13.40 -4.37
N ARG A 9 -16.92 -12.52 -3.47
CA ARG A 9 -15.50 -12.22 -3.28
C ARG A 9 -14.67 -13.44 -2.89
N LYS A 10 -15.25 -14.40 -2.15
CA LYS A 10 -14.57 -15.64 -1.75
C LYS A 10 -14.26 -16.52 -2.96
N ARG A 11 -15.25 -16.72 -3.85
CA ARG A 11 -15.07 -17.48 -5.10
C ARG A 11 -14.10 -16.78 -6.05
N MET A 12 -14.23 -15.46 -6.21
CA MET A 12 -13.32 -14.67 -7.04
C MET A 12 -11.87 -14.77 -6.54
N ARG A 13 -11.64 -14.59 -5.23
CA ARG A 13 -10.29 -14.70 -4.64
C ARG A 13 -9.71 -16.09 -4.84
N LYS A 14 -10.51 -17.15 -4.64
CA LYS A 14 -10.06 -18.54 -4.90
C LYS A 14 -9.64 -18.72 -6.36
N LEU A 15 -10.46 -18.25 -7.30
CA LEU A 15 -10.17 -18.36 -8.73
C LEU A 15 -8.90 -17.58 -9.14
N ALA A 16 -8.75 -16.34 -8.66
CA ALA A 16 -7.57 -15.53 -8.93
C ALA A 16 -6.29 -16.06 -8.26
N PHE A 17 -6.42 -16.83 -7.18
CA PHE A 17 -5.29 -17.52 -6.55
C PHE A 17 -4.87 -18.78 -7.32
N GLU A 18 -5.83 -19.53 -7.85
CA GLU A 18 -5.58 -20.80 -8.55
C GLU A 18 -5.18 -20.62 -10.02
N LYS A 19 -5.61 -19.55 -10.69
CA LYS A 19 -5.39 -19.32 -12.12
C LYS A 19 -4.77 -17.95 -12.39
N GLU A 20 -3.59 -17.97 -12.99
CA GLU A 20 -2.88 -16.76 -13.38
C GLU A 20 -3.66 -15.90 -14.39
N SER A 21 -4.26 -16.52 -15.42
CA SER A 21 -5.07 -15.79 -16.39
C SER A 21 -6.25 -15.06 -15.74
N ALA A 22 -6.96 -15.72 -14.82
CA ALA A 22 -8.06 -15.10 -14.09
C ALA A 22 -7.59 -13.95 -13.17
N ARG A 23 -6.38 -14.06 -12.61
CA ARG A 23 -5.75 -12.97 -11.84
C ARG A 23 -5.43 -11.77 -12.73
N LEU A 24 -4.87 -12.01 -13.92
CA LEU A 24 -4.56 -10.96 -14.90
C LEU A 24 -5.83 -10.27 -15.38
N ASP A 25 -6.87 -11.01 -15.75
CA ASP A 25 -8.15 -10.45 -16.17
C ASP A 25 -8.76 -9.58 -15.07
N LEU A 26 -8.75 -10.07 -13.83
CA LEU A 26 -9.25 -9.31 -12.69
C LEU A 26 -8.45 -8.02 -12.47
N ASN A 27 -7.13 -8.09 -12.53
CA ASN A 27 -6.25 -6.94 -12.39
C ASN A 27 -6.49 -5.91 -13.50
N ASN A 28 -6.64 -6.34 -14.75
CA ASN A 28 -6.90 -5.46 -15.89
C ASN A 28 -8.22 -4.68 -15.76
N ILE A 29 -9.22 -5.28 -15.10
CA ILE A 29 -10.50 -4.60 -14.81
C ILE A 29 -10.35 -3.64 -13.62
N LEU A 30 -9.67 -4.08 -12.56
CA LEU A 30 -9.63 -3.34 -11.29
C LEU A 30 -8.64 -2.17 -11.29
N HIS A 31 -7.44 -2.34 -11.86
CA HIS A 31 -6.40 -1.31 -11.77
C HIS A 31 -6.83 0.05 -12.35
N PRO A 32 -7.45 0.13 -13.55
CA PRO A 32 -7.92 1.40 -14.08
C PRO A 32 -9.00 2.04 -13.20
N ALA A 33 -9.96 1.26 -12.72
CA ALA A 33 -11.05 1.75 -11.87
C ALA A 33 -10.54 2.25 -10.50
N ILE A 34 -9.61 1.50 -9.88
CA ILE A 34 -8.98 1.89 -8.61
C ILE A 34 -8.16 3.18 -8.80
N TYR A 35 -7.40 3.28 -9.90
CA TYR A 35 -6.61 4.46 -10.19
C TYR A 35 -7.48 5.71 -10.37
N GLN A 36 -8.55 5.60 -11.17
CA GLN A 36 -9.48 6.72 -11.40
C GLN A 36 -10.14 7.19 -10.11
N GLU A 37 -10.60 6.26 -9.28
CA GLU A 37 -11.21 6.60 -7.99
C GLU A 37 -10.19 7.22 -7.03
N ALA A 38 -8.95 6.73 -6.99
CA ALA A 38 -7.89 7.31 -6.17
C ALA A 38 -7.57 8.75 -6.60
N VAL A 39 -7.40 9.01 -7.89
CA VAL A 39 -7.15 10.37 -8.41
C VAL A 39 -8.32 11.30 -8.10
N LYS A 40 -9.55 10.82 -8.25
CA LYS A 40 -10.74 11.59 -7.90
C LYS A 40 -10.75 11.98 -6.42
N GLN A 41 -10.47 11.04 -5.51
CA GLN A 41 -10.40 11.34 -4.07
C GLN A 41 -9.26 12.30 -3.73
N LEU A 42 -8.11 12.20 -4.39
CA LEU A 42 -7.01 13.15 -4.23
C LEU A 42 -7.44 14.57 -4.63
N GLN A 43 -8.20 14.71 -5.72
CA GLN A 43 -8.73 15.99 -6.19
C GLN A 43 -9.81 16.56 -5.25
N GLU A 44 -10.70 15.71 -4.74
CA GLU A 44 -11.75 16.12 -3.78
C GLU A 44 -11.19 16.63 -2.46
N HIS A 45 -9.97 16.22 -2.10
CA HIS A 45 -9.28 16.62 -0.87
C HIS A 45 -8.05 17.52 -1.13
N ALA A 46 -8.03 18.23 -2.25
CA ALA A 46 -6.91 19.10 -2.63
C ALA A 46 -6.69 20.30 -1.67
N ASP A 47 -7.68 20.62 -0.83
CA ASP A 47 -7.62 21.65 0.21
C ASP A 47 -7.02 21.16 1.54
N ALA A 48 -6.85 19.85 1.72
CA ALA A 48 -6.19 19.29 2.88
C ALA A 48 -4.71 19.72 2.93
N ALA A 49 -4.14 19.81 4.14
CA ALA A 49 -2.72 20.13 4.29
C ALA A 49 -1.83 19.14 3.54
N TYR A 50 -2.20 17.85 3.55
CA TYR A 50 -1.65 16.80 2.70
C TYR A 50 -2.64 15.62 2.66
N THR A 51 -2.49 14.73 1.68
CA THR A 51 -3.29 13.50 1.55
C THR A 51 -2.38 12.27 1.61
N ILE A 52 -2.91 11.13 2.08
CA ILE A 52 -2.18 9.85 2.14
C ILE A 52 -2.80 8.89 1.15
N LEU A 53 -2.01 8.49 0.14
CA LEU A 53 -2.36 7.39 -0.75
C LEU A 53 -1.71 6.09 -0.26
N ALA A 54 -2.50 5.23 0.39
CA ALA A 54 -2.01 3.94 0.88
C ALA A 54 -1.97 2.90 -0.25
N VAL A 55 -0.78 2.68 -0.84
CA VAL A 55 -0.56 1.71 -1.92
C VAL A 55 0.18 0.47 -1.38
N PRO A 56 -0.46 -0.71 -1.27
CA PRO A 56 0.16 -1.90 -0.67
C PRO A 56 1.39 -2.45 -1.42
N LEU A 57 1.45 -2.24 -2.74
CA LEU A 57 2.52 -2.71 -3.63
C LEU A 57 2.92 -1.56 -4.54
N LEU A 58 3.47 -0.49 -3.97
CA LEU A 58 4.03 0.60 -4.76
C LEU A 58 5.33 0.12 -5.41
N ASP A 59 5.44 0.28 -6.72
CA ASP A 59 6.65 0.03 -7.50
C ASP A 59 6.97 1.27 -8.37
N LYS A 60 8.18 1.28 -8.94
CA LYS A 60 8.68 2.40 -9.75
C LYS A 60 7.85 2.68 -11.02
N ASP A 61 7.15 1.67 -11.53
CA ASP A 61 6.36 1.74 -12.76
C ASP A 61 4.88 2.05 -12.44
N SER A 62 4.57 2.25 -11.16
CA SER A 62 3.22 2.49 -10.68
C SER A 62 2.68 3.81 -11.23
N PRO A 63 1.44 3.84 -11.75
CA PRO A 63 0.86 5.06 -12.29
C PRO A 63 0.67 6.16 -11.24
N TYR A 64 0.77 5.82 -9.96
CA TYR A 64 0.68 6.78 -8.86
C TYR A 64 1.96 7.59 -8.65
N ILE A 65 3.12 7.13 -9.14
CA ILE A 65 4.41 7.77 -8.88
C ILE A 65 4.42 9.24 -9.30
N SER A 66 3.78 9.57 -10.44
CA SER A 66 3.68 10.95 -10.93
C SER A 66 2.77 11.86 -10.09
N ALA A 67 1.96 11.30 -9.19
CA ALA A 67 1.01 12.01 -8.34
C ALA A 67 1.45 12.04 -6.86
N ILE A 68 2.65 11.53 -6.53
CA ILE A 68 3.15 11.42 -5.16
C ILE A 68 4.32 12.40 -4.98
N ASP A 69 4.21 13.31 -4.00
CA ASP A 69 5.28 14.24 -3.65
C ASP A 69 6.36 13.60 -2.76
N ARG A 70 5.96 12.65 -1.90
CA ARG A 70 6.84 11.93 -0.98
C ARG A 70 6.39 10.49 -0.76
N ILE A 71 7.34 9.57 -0.70
CA ILE A 71 7.13 8.14 -0.44
C ILE A 71 7.59 7.81 0.99
N LEU A 72 6.62 7.51 1.86
CA LEU A 72 6.85 6.96 3.19
C LEU A 72 6.79 5.43 3.15
N VAL A 73 7.89 4.76 3.47
CA VAL A 73 7.92 3.30 3.60
C VAL A 73 7.87 2.90 5.06
N ILE A 74 6.93 2.01 5.40
CA ILE A 74 6.89 1.31 6.69
C ILE A 74 7.50 -0.07 6.48
N ASP A 75 8.57 -0.37 7.22
CA ASP A 75 9.37 -1.58 7.04
C ASP A 75 9.57 -2.34 8.36
N CYS A 76 9.74 -3.66 8.27
CA CYS A 76 10.24 -4.50 9.35
C CYS A 76 11.01 -5.66 8.72
N ASP A 77 11.80 -6.37 9.53
CA ASP A 77 12.53 -7.54 9.06
C ASP A 77 11.57 -8.64 8.55
N GLU A 78 12.09 -9.49 7.66
CA GLU A 78 11.27 -10.52 6.99
C GLU A 78 10.68 -11.53 7.97
N GLU A 79 11.39 -11.85 9.05
CA GLU A 79 10.90 -12.77 10.08
C GLU A 79 9.67 -12.18 10.77
N THR A 80 9.72 -10.92 11.18
CA THR A 80 8.57 -10.18 11.73
C THR A 80 7.39 -10.13 10.76
N GLN A 81 7.64 -9.90 9.46
CA GLN A 81 6.57 -9.92 8.46
C GLN A 81 5.88 -11.29 8.38
N ILE A 82 6.68 -12.36 8.32
CA ILE A 82 6.18 -13.73 8.29
C ILE A 82 5.36 -14.04 9.54
N GLN A 83 5.88 -13.73 10.73
CA GLN A 83 5.17 -13.97 11.99
C GLN A 83 3.83 -13.23 12.06
N ARG A 84 3.80 -11.95 11.69
CA ARG A 84 2.57 -11.15 11.67
C ARG A 84 1.55 -11.68 10.66
N VAL A 85 1.99 -12.13 9.48
CA VAL A 85 1.08 -12.75 8.50
C VAL A 85 0.54 -14.08 9.03
N LYS A 86 1.37 -14.92 9.65
CA LYS A 86 0.92 -16.18 10.27
C LYS A 86 -0.13 -15.96 11.34
N GLN A 87 0.06 -14.97 12.22
CA GLN A 87 -0.87 -14.71 13.32
C GLN A 87 -2.26 -14.25 12.83
N ARG A 88 -2.31 -13.47 11.74
CA ARG A 88 -3.57 -12.88 11.23
C ARG A 88 -4.24 -13.68 10.10
N SER A 89 -3.54 -14.66 9.52
CA SER A 89 -4.03 -15.41 8.36
C SER A 89 -3.98 -16.91 8.61
N GLN A 90 -4.74 -17.67 7.83
CA GLN A 90 -4.72 -19.15 7.88
C GLN A 90 -3.74 -19.72 6.84
N LEU A 91 -2.73 -18.95 6.45
CA LEU A 91 -1.76 -19.35 5.43
C LEU A 91 -0.59 -20.10 6.05
N ASN A 92 -0.07 -21.10 5.33
CA ASN A 92 1.16 -21.79 5.72
C ASN A 92 2.42 -21.01 5.26
N ASP A 93 3.57 -21.38 5.81
CA ASP A 93 4.87 -20.76 5.53
C ASP A 93 5.20 -20.67 4.04
N ILE A 94 4.87 -21.71 3.26
CA ILE A 94 5.14 -21.76 1.83
C ILE A 94 4.31 -20.70 1.09
N GLN A 95 3.03 -20.57 1.45
CA GLN A 95 2.15 -19.55 0.88
C GLN A 95 2.60 -18.14 1.24
N ILE A 96 3.01 -17.92 2.50
CA ILE A 96 3.47 -16.61 2.97
C ILE A 96 4.75 -16.20 2.22
N LYS A 97 5.72 -17.10 2.09
CA LYS A 97 6.94 -16.85 1.32
C LYS A 97 6.65 -16.52 -0.13
N LYS A 98 5.72 -17.24 -0.78
CA LYS A 98 5.29 -16.92 -2.16
C LYS A 98 4.67 -15.54 -2.27
N ILE A 99 3.89 -15.10 -1.27
CA ILE A 99 3.31 -13.76 -1.26
C ILE A 99 4.40 -12.69 -1.13
N ILE A 100 5.37 -12.89 -0.24
CA ILE A 100 6.49 -11.96 -0.06
C ILE A 100 7.33 -11.88 -1.34
N GLN A 101 7.64 -13.02 -1.96
CA GLN A 101 8.41 -13.12 -3.20
C GLN A 101 7.71 -12.54 -4.43
N ALA A 102 6.38 -12.42 -4.40
CA ALA A 102 5.61 -11.80 -5.48
C ALA A 102 5.64 -10.26 -5.43
N GLN A 103 6.19 -9.67 -4.37
CA GLN A 103 6.35 -8.22 -4.22
C GLN A 103 7.70 -7.77 -4.77
N ILE A 104 7.85 -6.48 -5.00
CA ILE A 104 9.16 -5.91 -5.34
C ILE A 104 10.18 -6.22 -4.24
N PRO A 105 11.46 -6.43 -4.60
CA PRO A 105 12.50 -6.69 -3.62
C PRO A 105 12.57 -5.58 -2.56
N ARG A 106 12.79 -5.97 -1.30
CA ARG A 106 12.87 -5.02 -0.17
C ARG A 106 13.84 -3.88 -0.45
N GLN A 107 15.01 -4.16 -1.03
CA GLN A 107 16.01 -3.14 -1.35
C GLN A 107 15.49 -2.12 -2.37
N GLU A 108 14.75 -2.55 -3.39
CA GLU A 108 14.14 -1.65 -4.38
C GLU A 108 13.07 -0.77 -3.72
N ARG A 109 12.23 -1.35 -2.87
CA ARG A 109 11.22 -0.62 -2.11
C ARG A 109 11.84 0.45 -1.19
N LEU A 110 12.90 0.10 -0.46
CA LEU A 110 13.61 1.03 0.42
C LEU A 110 14.32 2.14 -0.37
N ALA A 111 14.82 1.84 -1.56
CA ALA A 111 15.48 2.83 -2.42
C ALA A 111 14.50 3.88 -2.99
N MET A 112 13.21 3.57 -3.03
CA MET A 112 12.16 4.53 -3.44
C MET A 112 11.71 5.45 -2.29
N ALA A 113 12.12 5.18 -1.04
CA ALA A 113 11.61 5.89 0.12
C ALA A 113 12.28 7.26 0.27
N ASP A 114 11.48 8.32 0.38
CA ASP A 114 11.94 9.61 0.91
C ASP A 114 12.08 9.53 2.43
N ASP A 115 11.16 8.79 3.08
CA ASP A 115 11.12 8.60 4.52
C ASP A 115 10.92 7.11 4.85
N LEU A 116 11.62 6.62 5.89
CA LEU A 116 11.56 5.23 6.33
C LEU A 116 11.19 5.14 7.80
N ILE A 117 10.12 4.40 8.10
CA ILE A 117 9.73 4.05 9.48
C ILE A 117 9.96 2.56 9.69
N GLU A 118 10.84 2.24 10.63
CA GLU A 118 10.98 0.87 11.13
C GLU A 118 9.85 0.53 12.13
N ASN A 119 9.13 -0.54 11.84
CA ASN A 119 7.99 -1.10 12.57
C ASN A 119 8.31 -2.49 13.15
N SER A 120 9.51 -2.62 13.71
CA SER A 120 9.99 -3.83 14.40
C SER A 120 9.63 -3.83 15.91
N GLY A 121 9.30 -2.65 16.46
CA GLY A 121 8.94 -2.45 17.86
C GLY A 121 7.44 -2.55 18.15
N ASP A 122 7.02 -1.90 19.22
CA ASP A 122 5.62 -1.87 19.64
C ASP A 122 4.79 -0.78 18.95
N ILE A 123 3.48 -0.77 19.23
CA ILE A 123 2.54 0.17 18.61
C ILE A 123 2.73 1.61 19.07
N GLU A 124 3.23 1.84 20.28
CA GLU A 124 3.45 3.19 20.81
C GLU A 124 4.70 3.81 20.19
N GLU A 125 5.77 3.04 20.02
CA GLU A 125 6.95 3.45 19.26
C GLU A 125 6.58 3.82 17.82
N LEU A 126 5.74 3.00 17.16
CA LEU A 126 5.26 3.29 15.82
C LEU A 126 4.45 4.61 15.79
N ARG A 127 3.56 4.82 16.76
CA ARG A 127 2.78 6.07 16.86
C ARG A 127 3.66 7.30 17.00
N GLN A 128 4.73 7.24 17.79
CA GLN A 128 5.67 8.35 17.95
C GLN A 128 6.38 8.70 16.64
N LYS A 129 6.84 7.69 15.90
CA LYS A 129 7.47 7.88 14.58
C LYS A 129 6.47 8.50 13.57
N ILE A 130 5.25 7.98 13.52
CA ILE A 130 4.18 8.51 12.65
C ILE A 130 3.85 9.97 13.00
N ASN A 131 3.75 10.32 14.28
CA ASN A 131 3.50 11.70 14.70
C ASN A 131 4.63 12.66 14.25
N SER A 132 5.88 12.19 14.26
CA SER A 132 7.02 12.97 13.79
C SER A 132 6.91 13.27 12.29
N CYS A 133 6.63 12.24 11.47
CA CYS A 133 6.39 12.42 10.03
C CYS A 133 5.18 13.33 9.75
N HIS A 134 4.08 13.17 10.50
CA HIS A 134 2.90 14.04 10.38
C HIS A 134 3.26 15.52 10.60
N MET A 135 4.07 15.83 11.63
CA MET A 135 4.50 17.20 11.90
C MET A 135 5.38 17.75 10.79
N GLU A 136 6.25 16.94 10.19
CA GLU A 136 7.11 17.33 9.07
C GLU A 136 6.29 17.63 7.82
N TYR A 137 5.39 16.73 7.42
CA TYR A 137 4.54 16.90 6.24
C TYR A 137 3.62 18.11 6.40
N SER A 138 3.01 18.27 7.58
CA SER A 138 2.16 19.43 7.89
C SER A 138 2.89 20.77 7.81
N LYS A 139 4.22 20.80 8.02
CA LYS A 139 5.03 22.02 7.92
C LYS A 139 5.48 22.29 6.47
N ALA A 140 5.94 21.27 5.77
CA ALA A 140 6.43 21.40 4.39
C ALA A 140 5.35 21.97 3.45
N CYS A 141 4.11 21.51 3.60
CA CYS A 141 2.99 21.97 2.78
C CYS A 141 2.65 23.45 3.02
N LYS A 142 2.79 23.95 4.26
CA LYS A 142 2.57 25.37 4.58
C LYS A 142 3.61 26.28 3.92
N VAL A 143 4.86 25.85 3.80
CA VAL A 143 5.92 26.65 3.17
C VAL A 143 5.73 26.73 1.65
N SER A 144 5.32 25.64 1.00
CA SER A 144 5.05 25.64 -0.45
C SER A 144 3.90 26.56 -0.85
N GLN A 145 2.86 26.69 -0.01
CA GLN A 145 1.71 27.58 -0.25
C GLN A 145 2.05 29.07 -0.02
N ILE A 146 3.11 29.40 0.72
CA ILE A 146 3.51 30.78 1.02
C ILE A 146 4.45 31.35 -0.07
N ILE A 147 5.12 30.50 -0.84
CA ILE A 147 6.14 30.89 -1.84
C ILE A 147 5.58 30.90 -3.28
N SER A 148 4.27 30.61 -3.47
CA SER A 148 3.57 30.72 -4.77
C SER A 148 2.75 32.00 -4.84
#